data_AF-A0A534REQ9-F1
#
_entry.id   AF-A0A534REQ9-F1
#
_cell.length_a   1.000
_cell.length_b   1.000
_cell.length_c   1.000
_cell.angle_alpha   90.00
_cell.angle_beta   90.00
_cell.angle_gamma   90.00
#
_symmetry.space_group_name_H-M   'P 1'
#
loop_
_entity.id
_entity.type
_entity.pdbx_description
1 polymer ?
#
loop_
_entity_poly.entity_id
_entity_poly.type
_entity_poly.pdbx_seq_one_letter_code
_entity_poly.pdbx_strand_id
1 'polypeptide(L)'
;MRVVGQMALGLVLIAGSARADEIYRSTDAAGRPVFSNGRGATGDARQHVAPATASPTEETGTFSTSASLRRQALERDLRTTERHLRDLDARIGALARARTRNAGGSEATGGVRAAAAGVRSEEEQSLAAEREQVAQHVADVRADYAKLREEVAARLGGTPSWWIELR
;
A
#
# COMPACT_ATOMS: atom_id res chain seq x y z
N MET A 1 -31.44 29.69 17.62
CA MET A 1 -31.67 28.79 16.48
C MET A 1 -30.52 27.80 16.41
N ARG A 2 -30.84 26.50 16.24
CA ARG A 2 -29.94 25.33 16.05
C ARG A 2 -29.14 25.48 14.73
N VAL A 3 -28.04 24.81 14.34
CA VAL A 3 -27.31 23.53 14.62
C VAL A 3 -25.84 23.79 14.15
N VAL A 4 -24.75 23.19 14.65
CA VAL A 4 -23.94 22.03 14.14
C VAL A 4 -22.53 22.32 14.71
N GLY A 5 -21.81 21.48 15.47
CA GLY A 5 -21.48 20.07 15.25
C GLY A 5 -20.04 19.95 14.70
N GLN A 6 -19.02 20.24 15.51
CA GLN A 6 -17.61 20.01 15.17
C GLN A 6 -16.99 19.03 16.18
N MET A 7 -16.76 17.80 15.74
CA MET A 7 -15.92 16.83 16.46
C MET A 7 -14.50 16.94 15.94
N ALA A 8 -13.61 17.50 16.76
CA ALA A 8 -12.16 17.43 16.57
C ALA A 8 -11.61 16.47 17.62
N LEU A 9 -11.22 15.26 17.19
CA LEU A 9 -10.51 14.32 18.04
C LEU A 9 -9.01 14.42 17.71
N GLY A 10 -8.33 15.32 18.40
CA GLY A 10 -6.88 15.33 18.50
C GLY A 10 -6.48 14.67 19.81
N LEU A 11 -5.69 13.61 19.76
CA LEU A 11 -5.02 13.09 20.96
C LEU A 11 -3.57 12.75 20.62
N VAL A 12 -2.71 13.71 20.93
CA VAL A 12 -1.26 13.54 21.03
C VAL A 12 -0.94 13.02 22.44
N LEU A 13 -0.39 11.81 22.46
CA LEU A 13 0.67 11.28 23.33
C LEU A 13 1.23 12.22 24.44
N ILE A 14 1.20 11.77 25.71
CA ILE A 14 2.40 11.39 26.50
C ILE A 14 2.05 11.10 27.99
N ALA A 15 2.69 10.02 28.49
CA ALA A 15 3.08 9.69 29.86
C ALA A 15 2.05 9.13 30.87
N GLY A 16 2.15 7.82 31.08
CA GLY A 16 1.77 7.12 32.30
C GLY A 16 2.59 5.85 32.44
N SER A 17 3.76 5.96 33.07
CA SER A 17 4.62 4.85 33.43
C SER A 17 3.96 3.96 34.49
N ALA A 18 3.62 2.72 34.15
CA ALA A 18 3.40 1.66 35.13
C ALA A 18 3.90 0.34 34.53
N ARG A 19 5.00 -0.17 35.10
CA ARG A 19 5.52 -1.51 34.81
C ARG A 19 4.48 -2.54 35.27
N ALA A 20 3.78 -3.15 34.32
CA ALA A 20 3.06 -4.38 34.57
C ALA A 20 3.98 -5.52 34.15
N ASP A 21 4.68 -6.11 35.12
CA ASP A 21 5.28 -7.44 34.98
C ASP A 21 4.16 -8.41 34.63
N GLU A 22 4.09 -8.79 33.36
CA GLU A 22 3.14 -9.78 32.88
C GLU A 22 3.62 -11.15 33.37
N ILE A 23 3.18 -11.52 34.58
CA ILE A 23 3.45 -12.84 35.16
C ILE A 23 2.70 -13.87 34.30
N TYR A 24 3.43 -14.49 33.35
CA TYR A 24 2.95 -15.64 32.61
C TYR A 24 2.69 -16.79 33.59
N ARG A 25 1.42 -17.07 33.84
CA ARG A 25 0.98 -18.25 34.60
C ARG A 25 0.91 -19.42 33.63
N SER A 26 1.94 -20.24 33.58
CA SER A 26 1.87 -21.55 32.94
C SER A 26 1.81 -22.66 34.00
N THR A 27 1.13 -23.74 33.65
CA THR A 27 0.93 -24.91 34.51
C THR A 27 1.75 -26.05 33.93
N ASP A 28 2.48 -26.80 34.76
CA ASP A 28 3.25 -27.95 34.29
C ASP A 28 2.33 -29.13 33.87
N ALA A 29 2.91 -30.15 33.25
CA ALA A 29 2.18 -31.33 32.79
C ALA A 29 1.50 -32.14 33.92
N ALA A 30 1.78 -31.82 35.19
CA ALA A 30 1.15 -32.40 36.37
C ALA A 30 0.11 -31.46 37.01
N GLY A 31 -0.21 -30.33 36.38
CA GLY A 31 -1.24 -29.39 36.83
C GLY A 31 -0.80 -28.48 37.97
N ARG A 32 0.50 -28.35 38.26
CA ARG A 32 1.01 -27.46 39.31
C ARG A 32 1.36 -26.08 38.75
N PRO A 33 0.96 -24.99 39.43
CA PRO A 33 1.26 -23.63 38.98
C PRO A 33 2.74 -23.31 39.20
N VAL A 34 3.44 -22.88 38.14
CA VAL A 34 4.85 -22.46 38.22
C VAL A 34 4.92 -20.94 38.10
N PHE A 35 5.58 -20.30 39.07
CA PHE A 35 5.78 -18.85 39.11
C PHE A 35 7.21 -18.52 38.66
N SER A 36 7.39 -18.07 37.42
CA SER A 36 8.63 -17.41 37.02
C SER A 36 8.50 -15.93 37.35
N ASN A 37 8.86 -15.54 38.58
CA ASN A 37 9.49 -14.26 38.93
C ASN A 37 9.65 -14.19 40.46
N GLY A 38 10.82 -14.59 40.95
CA GLY A 38 11.19 -14.52 42.36
C GLY A 38 12.69 -14.71 42.50
N ARG A 39 13.39 -13.64 42.86
CA ARG A 39 14.82 -13.58 43.17
C ARG A 39 15.16 -14.53 44.33
N GLY A 40 15.97 -15.55 44.07
CA GLY A 40 16.62 -16.37 45.10
C GLY A 40 17.33 -17.60 44.53
N ALA A 41 18.68 -17.54 44.51
CA ALA A 41 19.68 -18.63 44.57
C ALA A 41 19.32 -19.99 43.94
N THR A 42 20.08 -20.65 43.06
CA THR A 42 21.52 -20.70 42.75
C THR A 42 21.60 -21.69 41.61
N GLY A 43 22.30 -21.37 40.53
CA GLY A 43 22.46 -22.32 39.43
C GLY A 43 23.07 -21.64 38.23
N ASP A 44 24.38 -21.59 38.23
CA ASP A 44 25.20 -21.18 37.10
C ASP A 44 24.87 -22.06 35.88
N ALA A 45 24.04 -21.54 34.99
CA ALA A 45 23.85 -22.07 33.65
C ALA A 45 23.43 -20.90 32.75
N ARG A 46 24.33 -19.92 32.59
CA ARG A 46 24.30 -19.04 31.41
C ARG A 46 24.64 -19.89 30.19
N GLN A 47 23.68 -20.71 29.78
CA GLN A 47 23.68 -21.25 28.43
C GLN A 47 23.33 -20.08 27.53
N HIS A 48 24.37 -19.41 27.02
CA HIS A 48 24.27 -18.58 25.82
C HIS A 48 23.74 -19.49 24.70
N VAL A 49 22.42 -19.60 24.61
CA VAL A 49 21.77 -20.16 23.42
C VAL A 49 22.01 -19.13 22.33
N ALA A 50 23.03 -19.38 21.51
CA ALA A 50 23.21 -18.67 20.26
C ALA A 50 21.89 -18.73 19.48
N PRO A 51 21.47 -17.65 18.78
CA PRO A 51 20.27 -17.68 17.98
C PRO A 51 20.37 -18.87 17.04
N ALA A 52 19.41 -19.81 17.13
CA ALA A 52 19.38 -20.96 16.25
C ALA A 52 19.36 -20.43 14.81
N THR A 53 20.40 -20.75 14.04
CA THR A 53 20.43 -20.48 12.61
C THR A 53 19.19 -21.15 12.00
N ALA A 54 18.30 -20.34 11.43
CA ALA A 54 17.07 -20.82 10.83
C ALA A 54 17.37 -21.92 9.82
N SER A 55 16.51 -22.93 9.77
CA SER A 55 16.70 -24.00 8.79
C SER A 55 16.47 -23.44 7.37
N PRO A 56 17.19 -23.93 6.33
CA PRO A 56 17.02 -23.45 4.94
C PRO A 56 15.56 -23.46 4.45
N THR A 57 14.75 -24.38 4.99
CA THR A 57 13.31 -24.49 4.71
C THR A 57 12.49 -23.33 5.30
N GLU A 58 12.82 -22.85 6.49
CA GLU A 58 12.14 -21.73 7.15
C GLU A 58 12.43 -20.40 6.44
N GLU A 59 13.67 -20.21 5.99
CA GLU A 59 14.06 -19.04 5.19
C GLU A 59 13.32 -18.99 3.86
N THR A 60 13.20 -20.15 3.19
CA THR A 60 12.47 -20.27 1.92
C THR A 60 10.98 -20.00 2.11
N GLY A 61 10.37 -20.51 3.18
CA GLY A 61 8.96 -20.26 3.53
C GLY A 61 8.70 -18.78 3.85
N THR A 62 9.61 -18.15 4.59
CA THR A 62 9.53 -16.71 4.92
C THR A 62 9.66 -15.84 3.67
N PHE A 63 10.62 -16.15 2.80
CA PHE A 63 10.78 -15.47 1.51
C PHE A 63 9.52 -15.60 0.66
N SER A 64 9.00 -16.82 0.46
CA SER A 64 7.79 -17.08 -0.32
C SER A 64 6.58 -16.31 0.20
N THR A 65 6.41 -16.22 1.51
CA THR A 65 5.33 -15.46 2.15
C THR A 65 5.49 -13.96 1.86
N SER A 66 6.69 -13.42 2.08
CA SER A 66 6.98 -12.00 1.83
C SER A 66 6.82 -11.62 0.35
N ALA A 67 7.25 -12.48 -0.57
CA ALA A 67 7.13 -12.28 -2.01
C ALA A 67 5.66 -12.31 -2.47
N SER A 68 4.85 -13.24 -1.92
CA SER A 68 3.41 -13.29 -2.19
C SER A 68 2.69 -12.02 -1.71
N LEU A 69 3.03 -11.51 -0.52
CA LEU A 69 2.48 -10.25 0.00
C LEU A 69 2.90 -9.05 -0.87
N ARG A 70 4.17 -8.95 -1.27
CA ARG A 70 4.65 -7.91 -2.19
C ARG A 70 3.89 -7.96 -3.52
N ARG A 71 3.69 -9.15 -4.08
CA ARG A 71 2.90 -9.36 -5.31
C ARG A 71 1.47 -8.84 -5.17
N GLN A 72 0.79 -9.20 -4.08
CA GLN A 72 -0.58 -8.75 -3.81
C GLN A 72 -0.68 -7.23 -3.63
N ALA A 73 0.32 -6.62 -2.99
CA ALA A 73 0.40 -5.17 -2.83
C ALA A 73 0.52 -4.46 -4.18
N LEU A 74 1.43 -4.92 -5.05
CA LEU A 74 1.61 -4.38 -6.40
C LEU A 74 0.34 -4.54 -7.25
N GLU A 75 -0.33 -5.69 -7.16
CA GLU A 75 -1.60 -5.93 -7.89
C GLU A 75 -2.71 -4.98 -7.42
N ARG A 76 -2.83 -4.76 -6.10
CA ARG A 76 -3.80 -3.83 -5.53
C ARG A 76 -3.50 -2.39 -5.94
N ASP A 77 -2.22 -2.01 -5.93
CA ASP A 77 -1.79 -0.69 -6.33
C ASP A 77 -2.09 -0.44 -7.81
N LEU A 78 -1.71 -1.37 -8.69
CA LEU A 78 -2.02 -1.30 -10.12
C LEU A 78 -3.53 -1.13 -10.39
N ARG A 79 -4.38 -1.93 -9.76
CA ARG A 79 -5.84 -1.81 -9.92
C ARG A 79 -6.38 -0.46 -9.43
N THR A 80 -5.73 0.15 -8.45
CA THR A 80 -6.14 1.44 -7.89
C THR A 80 -5.70 2.58 -8.79
N THR A 81 -4.45 2.55 -9.25
CA THR A 81 -3.87 3.56 -10.12
C THR A 81 -4.47 3.53 -11.52
N GLU A 82 -4.80 2.36 -12.07
CA GLU A 82 -5.53 2.25 -13.34
C GLU A 82 -6.97 2.78 -13.25
N ARG A 83 -7.65 2.60 -12.11
CA ARG A 83 -8.98 3.22 -11.91
C ARG A 83 -8.84 4.74 -11.86
N HIS A 84 -7.84 5.24 -11.14
CA HIS A 84 -7.56 6.67 -11.08
C HIS A 84 -7.26 7.26 -12.46
N LEU A 85 -6.47 6.56 -13.28
CA LEU A 85 -6.17 6.97 -14.65
C LEU A 85 -7.43 7.08 -15.52
N ARG A 86 -8.33 6.09 -15.44
CA ARG A 86 -9.62 6.12 -16.16
C ARG A 86 -10.48 7.29 -15.71
N ASP A 87 -10.49 7.60 -14.42
CA ASP A 87 -11.24 8.74 -13.87
C ASP A 87 -10.67 10.08 -14.38
N LEU A 88 -9.35 10.23 -14.43
CA LEU A 88 -8.68 11.41 -15.00
C LEU A 88 -9.00 11.56 -16.49
N ASP A 89 -8.88 10.48 -17.27
CA ASP A 89 -9.22 10.48 -18.69
C ASP A 89 -10.70 10.85 -18.93
N ALA A 90 -11.60 10.38 -18.07
CA ALA A 90 -13.03 10.74 -18.13
C ALA A 90 -13.27 12.24 -17.84
N ARG A 91 -12.58 12.81 -16.84
CA ARG A 91 -12.65 14.24 -16.50
C ARG A 91 -12.10 15.12 -17.61
N ILE A 92 -10.91 14.81 -18.12
CA ILE A 92 -10.29 15.52 -19.26
C ILE A 92 -11.22 15.46 -20.47
N GLY A 93 -11.79 14.30 -20.78
CA GLY A 93 -12.76 14.15 -21.86
C GLY A 93 -14.04 14.97 -21.65
N ALA A 94 -14.51 15.10 -20.41
CA ALA A 94 -15.69 15.92 -20.08
C ALA A 94 -15.42 17.41 -20.28
N LEU A 95 -14.26 17.91 -19.84
CA LEU A 95 -13.84 19.29 -20.04
C LEU A 95 -13.66 19.61 -21.53
N ALA A 96 -13.01 18.73 -22.29
CA ALA A 96 -12.85 18.90 -23.74
C ALA A 96 -14.20 18.97 -24.49
N ARG A 97 -15.19 18.16 -24.08
CA ARG A 97 -16.56 18.23 -24.61
C ARG A 97 -17.24 19.55 -24.22
N ALA A 98 -17.12 19.99 -22.97
CA ALA A 98 -17.68 21.26 -22.51
C ALA A 98 -17.08 22.45 -23.27
N ARG A 99 -15.76 22.49 -23.44
CA ARG A 99 -15.04 23.48 -24.23
C ARG A 99 -15.54 23.54 -25.67
N THR A 100 -15.70 22.39 -26.32
CA THR A 100 -16.22 22.32 -27.70
C THR A 100 -17.67 22.82 -27.80
N ARG A 101 -18.53 22.53 -26.80
CA ARG A 101 -19.89 23.07 -26.74
C ARG A 101 -19.90 24.59 -26.57
N ASN A 102 -19.09 25.12 -25.66
CA ASN A 102 -19.00 26.56 -25.39
C ASN A 102 -18.46 27.33 -26.61
N ALA A 103 -17.47 26.78 -27.31
CA ALA A 103 -16.94 27.36 -28.53
C ALA A 103 -17.97 27.41 -29.67
N GLY A 104 -18.86 26.41 -29.76
CA GLY A 104 -19.95 26.39 -30.74
C GLY A 104 -21.16 27.26 -30.39
N GLY A 105 -21.29 27.71 -29.14
CA GLY A 105 -22.39 28.55 -28.66
C GLY A 105 -22.06 30.04 -28.52
N SER A 106 -20.82 30.45 -28.82
CA SER A 106 -20.41 31.86 -28.73
C SER A 106 -20.81 32.63 -30.00
N GLU A 107 -21.41 33.81 -29.85
CA GLU A 107 -21.71 34.71 -30.98
C GLU A 107 -20.46 35.05 -31.81
N ALA A 108 -19.28 35.07 -31.17
CA ALA A 108 -18.00 35.35 -31.81
C ALA A 108 -17.57 34.30 -32.85
N THR A 109 -18.13 33.07 -32.82
CA THR A 109 -17.85 32.02 -33.82
C THR A 109 -18.97 31.86 -34.86
N GLY A 110 -20.02 32.70 -34.80
CA GLY A 110 -21.13 32.65 -35.76
C GLY A 110 -21.90 31.32 -35.76
N GLY A 111 -21.89 30.57 -34.65
CA GLY A 111 -22.51 29.25 -34.55
C GLY A 111 -21.73 28.11 -35.23
N VAL A 112 -20.55 28.38 -35.79
CA VAL A 112 -19.65 27.36 -36.31
C VAL A 112 -18.90 26.73 -35.14
N ARG A 113 -19.05 25.41 -34.95
CA ARG A 113 -18.27 24.65 -33.95
C ARG A 113 -16.79 24.68 -34.33
N ALA A 114 -16.07 25.69 -33.89
CA ALA A 114 -14.62 25.70 -33.97
C ALA A 114 -14.05 24.76 -32.90
N ALA A 115 -13.15 23.86 -33.28
CA ALA A 115 -12.37 23.10 -32.32
C ALA A 115 -11.47 24.09 -31.57
N ALA A 116 -11.86 24.46 -30.34
CA ALA A 116 -11.07 25.35 -29.48
C ALA A 116 -9.83 24.64 -28.91
N ALA A 117 -9.14 23.82 -29.71
CA ALA A 117 -8.02 22.97 -29.30
C ALA A 117 -6.84 23.76 -28.74
N GLY A 118 -6.72 25.04 -29.10
CA GLY A 118 -5.65 25.93 -28.68
C GLY A 118 -5.82 26.59 -27.31
N VAL A 119 -6.99 26.49 -26.65
CA VAL A 119 -7.25 27.16 -25.37
C VAL A 119 -7.70 26.13 -24.33
N ARG A 120 -6.74 25.51 -23.64
CA ARG A 120 -7.01 24.63 -22.50
C ARG A 120 -7.05 25.46 -21.23
N SER A 121 -8.04 25.23 -20.37
CA SER A 121 -8.06 25.86 -19.04
C SER A 121 -6.86 25.39 -18.21
N GLU A 122 -6.49 26.16 -17.18
CA GLU A 122 -5.45 25.76 -16.23
C GLU A 122 -5.81 24.42 -15.54
N GLU A 123 -7.09 24.16 -15.30
CA GLU A 123 -7.59 22.89 -14.79
C GLU A 123 -7.37 21.72 -15.78
N GLU A 124 -7.61 21.91 -17.08
CA GLU A 124 -7.32 20.88 -18.09
C GLU A 124 -5.81 20.58 -18.14
N GLN A 125 -4.97 21.60 -17.95
CA GLN A 125 -3.51 21.44 -17.95
C GLN A 125 -3.03 20.72 -16.68
N SER A 126 -3.55 21.06 -15.51
CA SER A 126 -3.19 20.40 -14.26
C SER A 126 -3.62 18.93 -14.24
N LEU A 127 -4.84 18.62 -14.71
CA LEU A 127 -5.31 17.24 -14.84
C LEU A 127 -4.48 16.43 -15.86
N ALA A 128 -4.03 17.05 -16.96
CA ALA A 128 -3.15 16.39 -17.91
C ALA A 128 -1.77 16.07 -17.30
N ALA A 129 -1.23 16.97 -16.48
CA ALA A 129 0.02 16.74 -15.76
C ALA A 129 -0.12 15.63 -14.71
N GLU A 130 -1.23 15.61 -13.96
CA GLU A 130 -1.54 14.55 -13.00
C GLU A 130 -1.69 13.19 -13.70
N ARG A 131 -2.40 13.16 -14.84
CA ARG A 131 -2.56 11.96 -15.67
C ARG A 131 -1.20 11.37 -16.07
N GLU A 132 -0.26 12.22 -16.48
CA GLU A 132 1.09 11.79 -16.86
C GLU A 132 1.84 11.17 -15.68
N GLN A 133 1.76 11.79 -14.49
CA GLN A 133 2.36 11.25 -13.26
C GLN A 133 1.76 9.89 -12.89
N VAL A 134 0.44 9.75 -12.98
CA VAL A 134 -0.25 8.47 -12.70
C VAL A 134 0.11 7.41 -13.74
N ALA A 135 0.23 7.78 -15.02
CA ALA A 135 0.64 6.88 -16.08
C ALA A 135 2.09 6.38 -15.87
N GLN A 136 2.98 7.27 -15.44
CA GLN A 136 4.34 6.91 -15.08
C GLN A 136 4.36 5.93 -13.89
N HIS A 137 3.59 6.21 -12.84
CA HIS A 137 3.48 5.30 -11.69
C HIS A 137 2.96 3.91 -12.07
N VAL A 138 2.00 3.82 -13.00
CA VAL A 138 1.54 2.52 -13.54
C VAL A 138 2.70 1.76 -14.22
N ALA A 139 3.54 2.46 -14.98
CA ALA A 139 4.72 1.85 -15.60
C ALA A 139 5.73 1.38 -14.55
N ASP A 140 5.96 2.17 -13.50
CA ASP A 140 6.87 1.84 -12.42
C ASP A 140 6.40 0.60 -11.64
N VAL A 141 5.10 0.50 -11.30
CA VAL A 141 4.53 -0.68 -10.64
C VAL A 141 4.68 -1.94 -11.49
N ARG A 142 4.51 -1.82 -12.82
CA ARG A 142 4.73 -2.96 -13.75
C ARG A 142 6.20 -3.36 -13.81
N ALA A 143 7.12 -2.39 -13.79
CA ALA A 143 8.55 -2.66 -13.73
C ALA A 143 8.94 -3.35 -12.41
N ASP A 144 8.39 -2.91 -11.28
CA ASP A 144 8.66 -3.51 -9.97
C ASP A 144 8.08 -4.93 -9.84
N TYR A 145 6.94 -5.19 -10.48
CA TYR A 145 6.41 -6.54 -10.60
C TYR A 145 7.34 -7.46 -11.41
N ALA A 146 7.88 -6.97 -12.53
CA ALA A 146 8.85 -7.73 -13.33
C ALA A 146 10.13 -8.02 -12.53
N LYS A 147 10.65 -7.06 -11.78
CA LYS A 147 11.80 -7.27 -10.87
C LYS A 147 11.48 -8.32 -9.80
N LEU A 148 10.31 -8.25 -9.17
CA LEU A 148 9.89 -9.24 -8.17
C LEU A 148 9.81 -10.64 -8.78
N ARG A 149 9.36 -10.76 -10.02
CA ARG A 149 9.33 -12.03 -10.76
C ARG A 149 10.75 -12.59 -10.94
N GLU A 150 11.68 -11.76 -11.36
CA GLU A 150 13.09 -12.15 -11.53
C GLU A 150 13.72 -12.58 -10.20
N GLU A 151 13.50 -11.81 -9.12
CA GLU A 151 13.95 -12.17 -7.77
C GLU A 151 13.43 -13.53 -7.33
N VAL A 152 12.13 -13.79 -7.52
CA VAL A 152 11.49 -15.05 -7.13
C VAL A 152 12.01 -16.21 -7.98
N ALA A 153 12.15 -16.01 -9.29
CA ALA A 153 12.68 -17.03 -10.18
C ALA A 153 14.15 -17.37 -9.85
N ALA A 154 14.98 -16.36 -9.58
CA ALA A 154 16.38 -16.55 -9.20
C ALA A 154 16.52 -17.29 -7.86
N ARG A 155 15.65 -16.99 -6.89
CA ARG A 155 15.73 -17.59 -5.55
C ARG A 155 15.15 -19.01 -5.48
N LEU A 156 14.06 -19.28 -6.22
CA LEU A 156 13.34 -20.56 -6.17
C LEU A 156 13.64 -21.50 -7.34
N GLY A 157 14.47 -21.08 -8.31
CA GLY A 157 14.83 -21.87 -9.48
C GLY A 157 13.74 -21.95 -10.55
N GLY A 158 12.74 -21.07 -10.50
CA GLY A 158 11.62 -21.04 -11.45
C GLY A 158 10.40 -20.28 -10.92
N THR A 159 9.32 -20.31 -11.69
CA THR A 159 8.03 -19.72 -11.30
C THR A 159 7.31 -20.65 -10.31
N PRO A 160 7.05 -20.21 -9.07
CA PRO A 160 6.39 -21.05 -8.08
C PRO A 160 4.89 -21.22 -8.40
N SER A 161 4.28 -22.28 -7.90
CA SER A 161 2.86 -22.63 -8.18
C SER A 161 1.85 -21.59 -7.71
N TRP A 162 2.20 -20.78 -6.71
CA TRP A 162 1.36 -19.69 -6.20
C TRP A 162 1.53 -18.38 -6.99
N TRP A 163 2.46 -18.31 -7.95
CA TRP A 163 2.67 -17.13 -8.75
C TRP A 163 1.47 -16.89 -9.69
N ILE A 164 0.95 -15.68 -9.69
CA ILE A 164 -0.17 -15.26 -10.54
C ILE A 164 0.29 -14.03 -11.32
N GLU A 165 0.20 -14.13 -12.66
CA GLU A 165 0.48 -13.05 -13.60
C GLU A 165 -0.49 -11.87 -13.39
N LEU A 166 0.03 -10.65 -13.48
CA LEU A 166 -0.81 -9.44 -13.48
C LEU A 166 -1.75 -9.46 -14.70
N ARG A 167 -2.97 -8.96 -14.48
CA ARG A 167 -4.00 -8.78 -15.52
C ARG A 167 -4.26 -7.31 -15.75
#